data_AF-D1ANQ7-F1
#
_entry.id   AF-D1ANQ7-F1
#
_cell.length_a   1.000
_cell.length_b   1.000
_cell.length_c   1.000
_cell.angle_alpha   90.00
_cell.angle_beta   90.00
_cell.angle_gamma   90.00
#
_symmetry.space_group_name_H-M   'P 1'
#
loop_
_entity.id
_entity.type
_entity.pdbx_description
1 polymer ?
#
loop_
_entity_poly.entity_id
_entity_poly.type
_entity_poly.pdbx_seq_one_letter_code
_entity_poly.pdbx_strand_id
1 'polypeptide(L)'
;MKLREEFTCPLELATDLISAKWKTIILWELSSGTKRLKDLRKIKNINEKMLLQHLNELIDAGIIAKKDYNTYPLRTDYYLTELGEKLLPTLEALQEFGKEFIKQGGSSMEEEIKLKSLELIKKSSVSIIGSVSSDGFPDIKAMLAPREINGLKEIFFTTNTSSMRVGQYRENPRASLYFYNDRLFIGVLLEGNMEVLTDSDTKKRIWRDGDTLYYKKGVDDEDYCVLRFTAKSGRLYENFSSVSFEI
;
A
#
# COMPACT_ATOMS: atom_id res chain seq x y z
N MET A 1 5.86 -25.38 -23.19
CA MET A 1 4.97 -25.90 -22.13
C MET A 1 4.71 -27.37 -22.39
N LYS A 2 4.86 -28.29 -21.42
CA LYS A 2 4.42 -29.68 -21.60
C LYS A 2 2.95 -29.77 -21.17
N LEU A 3 2.05 -29.76 -22.15
CA LEU A 3 0.65 -30.09 -21.92
C LEU A 3 0.52 -31.61 -21.80
N ARG A 4 -0.39 -32.08 -20.96
CA ARG A 4 -0.73 -33.51 -20.89
C ARG A 4 -1.29 -33.99 -22.24
N GLU A 5 -0.91 -35.21 -22.65
CA GLU A 5 -1.41 -35.85 -23.87
C GLU A 5 -2.77 -36.52 -23.65
N GLU A 6 -3.03 -36.97 -22.42
CA GLU A 6 -4.30 -37.57 -22.00
C GLU A 6 -4.93 -36.73 -20.89
N PHE A 7 -6.25 -36.53 -20.95
CA PHE A 7 -7.01 -35.80 -19.95
C PHE A 7 -8.43 -36.36 -19.82
N THR A 8 -8.95 -36.37 -18.60
CA THR A 8 -10.31 -36.90 -18.33
C THR A 8 -11.37 -35.81 -18.46
N CYS A 9 -10.98 -34.55 -18.32
CA CYS A 9 -11.87 -33.39 -18.35
C CYS A 9 -11.13 -32.15 -18.91
N PRO A 10 -11.77 -31.30 -19.73
CA PRO A 10 -11.18 -30.06 -20.23
C PRO A 10 -10.64 -29.12 -19.15
N LEU A 11 -11.17 -29.21 -17.92
CA LEU A 11 -10.67 -28.47 -16.75
C LEU A 11 -9.20 -28.79 -16.45
N GLU A 12 -8.77 -30.02 -16.69
CA GLU A 12 -7.38 -30.44 -16.50
C GLU A 12 -6.43 -29.67 -17.43
N LEU A 13 -6.82 -29.52 -18.69
CA LEU A 13 -6.05 -28.78 -19.68
C LEU A 13 -6.01 -27.27 -19.33
N ALA A 14 -7.14 -26.71 -18.91
CA ALA A 14 -7.22 -25.33 -18.45
C ALA A 14 -6.33 -25.09 -17.22
N THR A 15 -6.29 -26.06 -16.30
CA THR A 15 -5.44 -26.01 -15.12
C THR A 15 -3.98 -26.06 -15.51
N ASP A 16 -3.57 -26.95 -16.42
CA ASP A 16 -2.19 -27.05 -16.93
C ASP A 16 -1.69 -25.76 -17.59
N LEU A 17 -2.60 -25.07 -18.27
CA LEU A 17 -2.31 -23.79 -18.92
C LEU A 17 -1.89 -22.73 -17.88
N ILE A 18 -2.62 -22.66 -16.77
CA ILE A 18 -2.39 -21.67 -15.71
C ILE A 18 -1.55 -22.21 -14.55
N SER A 19 -1.14 -23.49 -14.58
CA SER A 19 -0.38 -24.17 -13.52
C SER A 19 1.06 -23.69 -13.48
N ALA A 20 1.24 -22.50 -12.93
CA ALA A 20 2.50 -22.00 -12.41
C ALA A 20 2.18 -20.75 -11.62
N LYS A 21 2.81 -20.61 -10.45
CA LYS A 21 2.67 -19.42 -9.58
C LYS A 21 2.73 -18.10 -10.36
N TRP A 22 3.61 -18.03 -11.35
CA TRP A 22 3.87 -16.79 -12.08
C TRP A 22 2.96 -16.57 -13.31
N LYS A 23 2.40 -17.62 -13.92
CA LYS A 23 1.57 -17.46 -15.13
C LYS A 23 0.30 -16.68 -14.83
N THR A 24 -0.40 -17.03 -13.75
CA THR A 24 -1.60 -16.30 -13.32
C THR A 24 -1.29 -14.84 -12.98
N ILE A 25 -0.15 -14.55 -12.35
CA ILE A 25 0.28 -13.18 -12.05
C ILE A 25 0.64 -12.41 -13.32
N ILE A 26 1.34 -13.01 -14.29
CA ILE A 26 1.66 -12.39 -15.58
C ILE A 26 0.39 -12.06 -16.36
N LEU A 27 -0.56 -13.01 -16.43
CA LEU A 27 -1.84 -12.81 -17.10
C LEU A 27 -2.66 -11.71 -16.41
N TRP A 28 -2.63 -11.67 -15.07
CA TRP A 28 -3.26 -10.62 -14.29
C TRP A 28 -2.64 -9.24 -14.56
N GLU A 29 -1.31 -9.12 -14.66
CA GLU A 29 -0.68 -7.85 -15.03
C GLU A 29 -1.10 -7.37 -16.43
N LEU A 30 -1.23 -8.30 -17.38
CA LEU A 30 -1.62 -8.02 -18.76
C LEU A 30 -3.12 -7.70 -18.93
N SER A 31 -3.97 -8.03 -17.95
CA SER A 31 -5.40 -7.67 -17.99
C SER A 31 -5.62 -6.14 -17.96
N SER A 32 -4.66 -5.40 -17.41
CA SER A 32 -4.65 -3.93 -17.41
C SER A 32 -4.13 -3.31 -18.73
N GLY A 33 -3.94 -4.13 -19.75
CA GLY A 33 -3.47 -3.74 -21.08
C GLY A 33 -2.00 -4.09 -21.35
N THR A 34 -1.51 -3.61 -22.49
CA THR A 34 -0.18 -3.93 -23.01
C THR A 34 0.95 -3.55 -22.05
N LYS A 35 1.90 -4.46 -21.81
CA LYS A 35 3.06 -4.25 -20.93
C LYS A 35 4.38 -4.48 -21.66
N ARG A 36 5.44 -3.76 -21.28
CA ARG A 36 6.81 -4.07 -21.73
C ARG A 36 7.46 -5.09 -20.81
N LEU A 37 8.52 -5.74 -21.29
CA LEU A 37 9.33 -6.64 -20.44
C LEU A 37 9.78 -5.97 -19.14
N LYS A 38 10.19 -4.69 -19.20
CA LYS A 38 10.62 -3.92 -18.03
C LYS A 38 9.51 -3.71 -16.99
N ASP A 39 8.25 -3.71 -17.41
CA ASP A 39 7.10 -3.53 -16.52
C ASP A 39 6.81 -4.85 -15.81
N LEU A 40 6.81 -5.96 -16.56
CA LEU A 40 6.62 -7.31 -16.02
C LEU A 40 7.77 -7.77 -15.11
N ARG A 41 8.99 -7.25 -15.30
CA ARG A 41 10.13 -7.49 -14.38
C ARG A 41 9.89 -6.94 -12.96
N LYS A 42 8.88 -6.08 -12.76
CA LYS A 42 8.52 -5.55 -11.44
C LYS A 42 7.72 -6.55 -10.60
N ILE A 43 7.25 -7.66 -11.19
CA ILE A 43 6.59 -8.73 -10.45
C ILE A 43 7.56 -9.25 -9.37
N LYS A 44 7.12 -9.21 -8.12
CA LYS A 44 7.98 -9.53 -6.97
C LYS A 44 8.45 -11.00 -7.01
N ASN A 45 9.74 -11.23 -6.77
CA ASN A 45 10.38 -12.54 -6.65
C ASN A 45 10.43 -13.41 -7.92
N ILE A 46 10.00 -12.92 -9.08
CA ILE A 46 10.26 -13.60 -10.35
C ILE A 46 11.67 -13.21 -10.84
N ASN A 47 12.48 -14.18 -11.25
CA ASN A 47 13.73 -13.88 -11.93
C ASN A 47 13.49 -13.77 -13.45
N GLU A 48 14.38 -13.07 -14.14
CA GLU A 48 14.21 -12.80 -15.57
C GLU A 48 14.11 -14.07 -16.42
N LYS A 49 14.90 -15.09 -16.10
CA LYS A 49 14.88 -16.37 -16.82
C LYS A 49 13.50 -17.04 -16.72
N MET A 50 12.91 -17.09 -15.52
CA MET A 50 11.55 -17.61 -15.29
C MET A 50 10.49 -16.76 -15.98
N LEU A 51 10.60 -15.43 -15.92
CA LEU A 51 9.66 -14.54 -16.59
C LEU A 51 9.65 -14.80 -18.10
N LEU A 52 10.81 -14.82 -18.74
CA LEU A 52 10.94 -15.10 -20.16
C LEU A 52 10.44 -16.50 -20.51
N GLN A 53 10.73 -17.51 -19.67
CA GLN A 53 10.21 -18.86 -19.86
C GLN A 53 8.68 -18.88 -19.86
N HIS A 54 8.02 -18.27 -18.86
CA HIS A 54 6.57 -18.25 -18.78
C HIS A 54 5.91 -17.41 -19.89
N LEU A 55 6.53 -16.30 -20.28
CA LEU A 55 6.07 -15.52 -21.43
C LEU A 55 6.11 -16.36 -22.71
N ASN A 56 7.21 -17.06 -22.97
CA ASN A 56 7.31 -17.94 -24.14
C ASN A 56 6.28 -19.07 -24.07
N GLU A 57 6.09 -19.71 -22.92
CA GLU A 57 5.08 -20.76 -22.75
C GLU A 57 3.65 -20.26 -23.03
N LEU A 58 3.31 -19.04 -22.60
CA LEU A 58 2.00 -18.43 -22.84
C LEU A 58 1.84 -17.97 -24.30
N ILE A 59 2.92 -17.55 -24.96
CA ILE A 59 2.94 -17.24 -26.40
C ILE A 59 2.72 -18.51 -27.21
N ASP A 60 3.44 -19.59 -26.89
CA ASP A 60 3.31 -20.89 -27.55
C ASP A 60 1.88 -21.45 -27.43
N ALA A 61 1.22 -21.16 -26.30
CA ALA A 61 -0.17 -21.54 -26.05
C ALA A 61 -1.21 -20.60 -26.69
N GLY A 62 -0.78 -19.52 -27.36
CA GLY A 62 -1.66 -18.55 -28.00
C GLY A 62 -2.46 -17.67 -27.03
N ILE A 63 -2.10 -17.63 -25.74
CA ILE A 63 -2.79 -16.86 -24.71
C ILE A 63 -2.33 -15.40 -24.69
N ILE A 64 -1.04 -15.20 -24.93
CA ILE A 64 -0.47 -13.86 -25.08
C ILE A 64 0.22 -13.75 -26.44
N ALA A 65 0.36 -12.52 -26.91
CA ALA A 65 1.17 -12.20 -28.07
C ALA A 65 2.23 -11.16 -27.70
N LYS A 66 3.26 -11.06 -28.55
CA LYS A 66 4.27 -10.01 -28.44
C LYS A 66 4.39 -9.22 -29.73
N LYS A 67 4.79 -7.96 -29.60
CA LYS A 67 5.14 -7.09 -30.72
C LYS A 67 6.50 -6.46 -30.48
N ASP A 68 7.44 -6.78 -31.35
CA ASP A 68 8.78 -6.24 -31.36
C ASP A 68 8.81 -4.93 -32.18
N TYR A 69 9.44 -3.91 -31.63
CA TYR A 69 9.63 -2.61 -32.26
C TYR A 69 11.12 -2.38 -32.45
N ASN A 70 11.52 -2.08 -33.69
CA ASN A 70 12.90 -1.77 -34.04
C ASN A 70 13.25 -0.32 -33.66
N THR A 71 13.22 -0.03 -32.37
CA THR A 71 13.57 1.27 -31.78
C THR A 71 14.92 1.18 -31.05
N TYR A 72 15.51 2.34 -30.75
CA TYR A 72 16.63 2.42 -29.80
C TYR A 72 16.16 3.15 -28.53
N PRO A 73 16.12 2.49 -27.36
CA PRO A 73 16.41 1.07 -27.11
C PRO A 73 15.35 0.13 -27.71
N LEU A 74 15.73 -1.14 -27.91
CA LEU A 74 14.82 -2.20 -28.38
C LEU A 74 13.60 -2.29 -27.45
N ARG A 75 12.41 -2.41 -28.06
CA ARG A 75 11.15 -2.46 -27.33
C ARG A 75 10.37 -3.70 -27.76
N THR A 76 9.92 -4.45 -26.76
CA THR A 76 8.96 -5.55 -26.93
C THR A 76 7.78 -5.31 -26.02
N ASP A 77 6.60 -5.30 -26.61
CA ASP A 77 5.32 -5.19 -25.92
C ASP A 77 4.63 -6.56 -25.89
N TYR A 78 3.99 -6.90 -24.77
CA TYR A 78 3.22 -8.11 -24.55
C TYR A 78 1.77 -7.75 -24.25
N TYR A 79 0.82 -8.55 -24.75
CA TYR A 79 -0.62 -8.32 -24.58
C TYR A 79 -1.39 -9.64 -24.65
N LEU A 80 -2.59 -9.67 -24.05
CA LEU A 80 -3.51 -10.81 -24.16
C LEU A 80 -4.04 -10.93 -25.59
N THR A 81 -4.17 -12.16 -26.08
CA THR A 81 -4.92 -12.43 -27.32
C THR A 81 -6.41 -12.49 -27.03
N GLU A 82 -7.26 -12.56 -28.06
CA GLU A 82 -8.70 -12.83 -27.88
C GLU A 82 -8.98 -14.10 -27.07
N LEU A 83 -8.11 -15.11 -27.17
CA LEU A 83 -8.21 -16.32 -26.36
C LEU A 83 -7.80 -16.06 -24.91
N GLY A 84 -6.72 -15.30 -24.68
CA GLY A 84 -6.27 -14.95 -23.33
C GLY A 84 -7.26 -14.08 -22.57
N GLU A 85 -7.96 -13.17 -23.25
CA GLU A 85 -9.04 -12.36 -22.65
C GLU A 85 -10.17 -13.24 -22.09
N LYS A 86 -10.46 -14.39 -22.71
CA LYS A 86 -11.48 -15.33 -22.22
C LYS A 86 -11.10 -15.99 -20.88
N LEU A 87 -9.84 -15.93 -20.46
CA LEU A 87 -9.40 -16.44 -19.16
C LEU A 87 -9.65 -15.46 -18.01
N LEU A 88 -9.89 -14.18 -18.29
CA LEU A 88 -10.02 -13.16 -17.26
C LEU A 88 -11.13 -13.47 -16.23
N PRO A 89 -12.35 -13.89 -16.63
CA PRO A 89 -13.39 -14.23 -15.66
C PRO A 89 -12.98 -15.36 -14.70
N THR A 90 -12.16 -16.31 -15.17
CA THR A 90 -11.63 -17.39 -14.33
C THR A 90 -10.57 -16.88 -13.35
N LEU A 91 -9.68 -15.98 -13.79
CA LEU A 91 -8.69 -15.36 -12.91
C LEU A 91 -9.34 -14.49 -11.83
N GLU A 92 -10.41 -13.76 -12.18
CA GLU A 92 -11.23 -13.00 -11.23
C GLU A 92 -11.88 -13.91 -10.19
N ALA A 93 -12.49 -15.02 -10.61
CA ALA A 93 -13.08 -16.00 -9.70
C ALA A 93 -12.05 -16.61 -8.74
N LEU A 94 -10.85 -16.93 -9.23
CA LEU A 94 -9.74 -17.40 -8.38
C LEU A 94 -9.28 -16.33 -7.39
N GLN A 95 -9.27 -15.06 -7.80
CA GLN A 95 -8.92 -13.95 -6.93
C GLN A 95 -9.95 -13.76 -5.81
N GLU A 96 -11.24 -13.81 -6.12
CA GLU A 96 -12.32 -13.73 -5.12
C GLU A 96 -12.25 -14.92 -4.14
N PHE A 97 -12.10 -16.14 -4.65
CA PHE A 97 -11.89 -17.31 -3.78
C PHE A 97 -10.66 -17.12 -2.88
N GLY A 98 -9.55 -16.61 -3.42
CA GLY A 98 -8.35 -16.31 -2.62
C GLY A 98 -8.65 -15.34 -1.48
N LYS A 99 -9.41 -14.26 -1.75
CA LYS A 99 -9.87 -13.30 -0.73
C LYS A 99 -10.74 -13.98 0.33
N GLU A 100 -11.63 -14.90 -0.05
CA GLU A 100 -12.48 -15.65 0.88
C GLU A 100 -11.69 -16.66 1.71
N PHE A 101 -10.79 -17.41 1.09
CA PHE A 101 -9.96 -18.41 1.78
C PHE A 101 -9.04 -17.74 2.82
N ILE A 102 -8.46 -16.60 2.44
CA ILE A 102 -7.70 -15.74 3.35
C ILE A 102 -8.53 -15.33 4.58
N LYS A 103 -9.82 -15.04 4.42
CA LYS A 103 -10.71 -14.70 5.55
C LYS A 103 -10.94 -15.88 6.51
N GLN A 104 -10.78 -17.13 6.06
CA GLN A 104 -11.02 -18.34 6.86
C GLN A 104 -9.77 -18.84 7.62
N GLY A 105 -8.56 -18.42 7.22
CA GLY A 105 -7.27 -19.02 7.61
C GLY A 105 -6.67 -18.62 8.97
N GLY A 106 -7.34 -17.84 9.81
CA GLY A 106 -7.00 -17.68 11.25
C GLY A 106 -5.69 -16.99 11.66
N SER A 107 -4.73 -16.76 10.76
CA SER A 107 -3.79 -15.63 10.85
C SER A 107 -4.37 -14.55 9.95
N SER A 108 -4.92 -13.51 10.55
CA SER A 108 -5.76 -12.61 9.76
C SER A 108 -4.89 -11.84 8.78
N MET A 109 -5.23 -11.87 7.49
CA MET A 109 -4.69 -10.91 6.51
C MET A 109 -4.78 -9.49 7.03
N GLU A 110 -5.77 -9.20 7.86
CA GLU A 110 -5.87 -7.97 8.62
C GLU A 110 -4.65 -7.73 9.54
N GLU A 111 -4.19 -8.70 10.32
CA GLU A 111 -2.94 -8.60 11.10
C GLU A 111 -1.71 -8.39 10.21
N GLU A 112 -1.59 -9.07 9.07
CA GLU A 112 -0.46 -8.85 8.14
C GLU A 112 -0.50 -7.42 7.57
N ILE A 113 -1.68 -6.95 7.16
CA ILE A 113 -1.92 -5.58 6.70
C ILE A 113 -1.61 -4.58 7.80
N LYS A 114 -2.01 -4.84 9.04
CA LYS A 114 -1.74 -3.99 10.20
C LYS A 114 -0.24 -3.94 10.51
N LEU A 115 0.44 -5.07 10.50
CA LEU A 115 1.89 -5.16 10.71
C LEU A 115 2.66 -4.41 9.61
N LYS A 116 2.28 -4.61 8.35
CA LYS A 116 2.87 -3.92 7.21
C LYS A 116 2.64 -2.41 7.24
N SER A 117 1.41 -2.00 7.60
CA SER A 117 1.06 -0.60 7.83
C SER A 117 1.92 0.02 8.93
N LEU A 118 2.08 -0.70 10.05
CA LEU A 118 2.89 -0.25 11.17
C LEU A 118 4.37 -0.12 10.81
N GLU A 119 4.92 -1.08 10.05
CA GLU A 119 6.29 -0.98 9.53
C GLU A 119 6.47 0.25 8.64
N LEU A 120 5.52 0.53 7.75
CA LEU A 120 5.57 1.68 6.86
C LEU A 120 5.59 3.00 7.65
N ILE A 121 4.74 3.12 8.66
CA ILE A 121 4.69 4.29 9.55
C ILE A 121 6.02 4.47 10.27
N LYS A 122 6.57 3.39 10.86
CA LYS A 122 7.86 3.43 11.58
C LYS A 122 9.04 3.82 10.70
N LYS A 123 9.02 3.47 9.41
CA LYS A 123 10.08 3.79 8.44
C LYS A 123 9.93 5.17 7.81
N SER A 124 8.82 5.85 8.04
CA SER A 124 8.54 7.15 7.41
C SER A 124 9.24 8.29 8.14
N SER A 125 10.00 9.10 7.40
CA SER A 125 10.67 10.29 7.93
C SER A 125 9.78 11.55 7.94
N VAL A 126 8.67 11.50 7.21
CA VAL A 126 7.67 12.57 7.07
C VAL A 126 6.29 11.97 7.29
N SER A 127 5.41 12.73 7.93
CA SER A 127 4.00 12.39 8.11
C SER A 127 3.15 13.41 7.36
N ILE A 128 2.21 12.94 6.55
CA ILE A 128 1.21 13.81 5.95
C ILE A 128 -0.01 13.80 6.85
N ILE A 129 -0.39 14.96 7.37
CA ILE A 129 -1.54 15.10 8.27
C ILE A 129 -2.66 15.86 7.59
N GLY A 130 -3.89 15.40 7.81
CA GLY A 130 -5.13 16.05 7.41
C GLY A 130 -5.82 16.69 8.59
N SER A 131 -6.41 17.85 8.37
CA SER A 131 -7.30 18.56 9.30
C SER A 131 -8.44 19.22 8.52
N VAL A 132 -9.46 19.69 9.23
CA VAL A 132 -10.60 20.39 8.64
C VAL A 132 -10.51 21.86 9.00
N SER A 133 -10.58 22.75 8.01
CA SER A 133 -10.66 24.19 8.24
C SER A 133 -12.04 24.59 8.77
N SER A 134 -12.16 25.81 9.30
CA SER A 134 -13.44 26.35 9.80
C SER A 134 -14.53 26.39 8.72
N ASP A 135 -14.13 26.57 7.46
CA ASP A 135 -15.04 26.60 6.30
C ASP A 135 -15.32 25.19 5.72
N GLY A 136 -14.84 24.14 6.40
CA GLY A 136 -15.11 22.74 6.05
C GLY A 136 -14.18 22.16 4.97
N PHE A 137 -13.17 22.89 4.52
CA PHE A 137 -12.20 22.38 3.55
C PHE A 137 -11.20 21.42 4.21
N PRO A 138 -10.77 20.36 3.50
CA PRO A 138 -9.67 19.53 3.95
C PRO A 138 -8.35 20.27 3.73
N ASP A 139 -7.59 20.45 4.80
CA ASP A 139 -6.22 20.97 4.71
C ASP A 139 -5.20 19.86 4.96
N ILE A 140 -4.10 19.90 4.23
CA ILE A 140 -3.03 18.90 4.31
C ILE A 140 -1.71 19.59 4.65
N LYS A 141 -0.92 18.98 5.55
CA LYS A 141 0.42 19.47 5.91
C LYS A 141 1.40 18.33 6.11
N ALA A 142 2.62 18.49 5.60
CA ALA A 142 3.73 17.63 5.97
C ALA A 142 4.29 18.02 7.36
N MET A 143 4.49 17.02 8.21
CA MET A 143 5.11 17.11 9.53
C MET A 143 6.31 16.16 9.62
N LEU A 144 7.17 16.39 10.61
CA LEU A 144 8.22 15.43 10.96
C LEU A 144 7.61 14.08 11.36
N ALA A 145 8.44 13.03 11.29
CA ALA A 145 8.07 11.69 11.71
C ALA A 145 7.46 11.65 13.13
N PRO A 146 6.61 10.64 13.42
CA PRO A 146 6.05 10.45 14.75
C PRO A 146 7.12 10.39 15.84
N ARG A 147 6.82 10.95 17.01
CA ARG A 147 7.70 10.87 18.17
C ARG A 147 7.58 9.55 18.91
N GLU A 148 6.36 9.03 18.97
CA GLU A 148 6.02 7.75 19.58
C GLU A 148 4.87 7.10 18.79
N ILE A 149 4.89 5.77 18.70
CA ILE A 149 3.92 4.96 17.96
C ILE A 149 3.52 3.77 18.84
N ASN A 150 2.28 3.77 19.33
CA ASN A 150 1.72 2.71 20.15
C ASN A 150 0.77 1.86 19.29
N GLY A 151 1.38 0.93 18.56
CA GLY A 151 0.69 0.17 17.51
C GLY A 151 0.13 1.10 16.43
N LEU A 152 -1.01 0.72 15.85
CA LEU A 152 -1.74 1.60 14.94
C LEU A 152 -2.75 2.49 15.67
N LYS A 153 -2.95 2.27 16.99
CA LYS A 153 -4.00 2.94 17.76
C LYS A 153 -3.65 4.38 18.09
N GLU A 154 -2.46 4.62 18.62
CA GLU A 154 -2.04 5.95 19.06
C GLU A 154 -0.70 6.34 18.45
N ILE A 155 -0.65 7.53 17.85
CA ILE A 155 0.54 8.09 17.21
C ILE A 155 0.73 9.52 17.70
N PHE A 156 1.93 9.84 18.17
CA PHE A 156 2.23 11.10 18.83
C PHE A 156 3.13 11.99 17.99
N PHE A 157 2.81 13.28 17.93
CA PHE A 157 3.58 14.32 17.26
C PHE A 157 3.82 15.50 18.19
N THR A 158 4.66 16.43 17.76
CA THR A 158 4.95 17.68 18.47
C THR A 158 4.71 18.85 17.54
N THR A 159 4.07 19.90 18.03
CA THR A 159 3.85 21.14 17.29
C THR A 159 3.71 22.33 18.25
N ASN A 160 3.62 23.52 17.68
CA ASN A 160 3.34 24.73 18.45
C ASN A 160 1.85 24.86 18.83
N THR A 161 1.55 25.27 20.07
CA THR A 161 0.17 25.54 20.55
C THR A 161 -0.48 26.68 19.78
N SER A 162 0.33 27.63 19.30
CA SER A 162 -0.08 28.74 18.44
C SER A 162 -0.37 28.35 16.98
N SER A 163 -0.18 27.08 16.59
CA SER A 163 -0.34 26.68 15.19
C SER A 163 -1.80 26.72 14.74
N MET A 164 -2.00 27.08 13.47
CA MET A 164 -3.29 26.91 12.79
C MET A 164 -3.85 25.48 12.95
N ARG A 165 -3.00 24.45 12.94
CA ARG A 165 -3.41 23.05 13.11
C ARG A 165 -3.99 22.79 14.50
N VAL A 166 -3.37 23.31 15.55
CA VAL A 166 -3.88 23.18 16.92
C VAL A 166 -5.25 23.83 17.05
N GLY A 167 -5.46 25.01 16.45
CA GLY A 167 -6.78 25.65 16.39
C GLY A 167 -7.82 24.75 15.72
N GLN A 168 -7.51 24.25 14.53
CA GLN A 168 -8.40 23.37 13.78
C GLN A 168 -8.74 22.08 14.53
N TYR A 169 -7.77 21.42 15.18
CA TYR A 169 -8.04 20.18 15.93
C TYR A 169 -8.83 20.40 17.21
N ARG A 170 -8.71 21.58 17.84
CA ARG A 170 -9.56 21.96 18.97
C ARG A 170 -11.01 22.20 18.56
N GLU A 171 -11.22 22.80 17.39
CA GLU A 171 -12.56 23.05 16.83
C GLU A 171 -13.20 21.76 16.26
N ASN A 172 -12.42 20.99 15.49
CA ASN A 172 -12.83 19.74 14.88
C ASN A 172 -11.71 18.71 15.00
N PRO A 173 -11.85 17.70 15.87
CA PRO A 173 -10.79 16.73 16.10
C PRO A 173 -10.63 15.74 14.96
N ARG A 174 -11.53 15.69 13.96
CA ARG A 174 -11.42 14.72 12.86
C ARG A 174 -10.15 14.97 12.06
N ALA A 175 -9.34 13.92 11.93
CA ALA A 175 -8.04 13.99 11.29
C ALA A 175 -7.77 12.74 10.46
N SER A 176 -6.84 12.85 9.53
CA SER A 176 -6.28 11.71 8.83
C SER A 176 -4.76 11.78 8.83
N LEU A 177 -4.10 10.64 8.77
CA LEU A 177 -2.66 10.52 8.56
C LEU A 177 -2.41 9.72 7.29
N TYR A 178 -1.46 10.15 6.47
CA TYR A 178 -1.01 9.40 5.31
C TYR A 178 0.50 9.20 5.36
N PHE A 179 0.92 7.96 5.20
CA PHE A 179 2.32 7.55 5.13
C PHE A 179 2.54 6.76 3.85
N TYR A 180 3.68 6.95 3.20
CA TYR A 180 3.94 6.32 1.91
C TYR A 180 5.41 6.01 1.68
N ASN A 181 5.64 5.04 0.81
CA ASN A 181 6.92 4.73 0.22
C ASN A 181 6.82 5.01 -1.28
N ASP A 182 7.52 6.05 -1.72
CA ASP A 182 7.54 6.51 -3.11
C ASP A 182 8.11 5.44 -4.07
N ARG A 183 9.17 4.74 -3.67
CA ARG A 183 9.86 3.74 -4.49
C ARG A 183 9.02 2.49 -4.74
N LEU A 184 8.29 2.03 -3.73
CA LEU A 184 7.45 0.84 -3.79
C LEU A 184 6.00 1.16 -4.18
N PHE A 185 5.64 2.45 -4.19
CA PHE A 185 4.28 2.92 -4.41
C PHE A 185 3.26 2.25 -3.47
N ILE A 186 3.62 2.19 -2.18
CA ILE A 186 2.80 1.65 -1.10
C ILE A 186 2.43 2.81 -0.17
N GLY A 187 1.18 2.86 0.28
CA GLY A 187 0.71 3.88 1.22
C GLY A 187 -0.23 3.33 2.27
N VAL A 188 -0.31 3.99 3.42
CA VAL A 188 -1.35 3.74 4.43
C VAL A 188 -2.02 5.06 4.81
N LEU A 189 -3.34 5.07 4.73
CA LEU A 189 -4.22 6.10 5.29
C LEU A 189 -4.73 5.61 6.64
N LEU A 190 -4.66 6.45 7.67
CA LEU A 190 -5.37 6.26 8.93
C LEU A 190 -6.38 7.39 9.11
N GLU A 191 -7.59 7.05 9.55
CA GLU A 191 -8.62 8.02 9.90
C GLU A 191 -8.92 7.93 11.39
N GLY A 192 -9.10 9.07 12.04
CA GLY A 192 -9.21 9.11 13.48
C GLY A 192 -9.48 10.51 14.01
N ASN A 193 -9.16 10.68 15.29
CA ASN A 193 -9.26 11.96 15.96
C ASN A 193 -7.86 12.42 16.40
N MET A 194 -7.60 13.71 16.29
CA MET A 194 -6.42 14.36 16.84
C MET A 194 -6.80 15.14 18.10
N GLU A 195 -6.04 14.94 19.18
CA GLU A 195 -6.16 15.66 20.43
C GLU A 195 -4.90 16.48 20.71
N VAL A 196 -5.08 17.69 21.25
CA VAL A 196 -3.98 18.59 21.62
C VAL A 196 -3.71 18.45 23.12
N LEU A 197 -2.57 17.85 23.46
CA LEU A 197 -2.14 17.57 24.81
C LEU A 197 -1.13 18.62 25.29
N THR A 198 -1.39 19.16 26.49
CA THR A 198 -0.57 20.20 27.13
C THR A 198 -0.16 19.82 28.56
N ASP A 199 -0.55 18.63 29.02
CA ASP A 199 -0.18 18.13 30.33
C ASP A 199 1.33 17.88 30.42
N SER A 200 1.88 18.14 31.61
CA SER A 200 3.34 18.07 31.85
C SER A 200 3.89 16.68 31.61
N ASP A 201 3.16 15.63 31.98
CA ASP A 201 3.63 14.24 31.90
C ASP A 201 3.80 13.79 30.45
N THR A 202 2.80 14.02 29.59
CA THR A 202 2.90 13.71 28.16
C THR A 202 3.97 14.56 27.49
N LYS A 203 4.04 15.86 27.79
CA LYS A 203 5.06 16.76 27.23
C LYS A 203 6.47 16.25 27.54
N LYS A 204 6.74 15.85 28.79
CA LYS A 204 8.02 15.28 29.23
C LYS A 204 8.34 13.95 28.57
N ARG A 205 7.35 13.06 28.45
CA ARG A 205 7.51 11.73 27.82
C ARG A 205 7.91 11.82 26.35
N ILE A 206 7.33 12.78 25.61
CA ILE A 206 7.51 12.92 24.16
C ILE A 206 8.71 13.79 23.77
N TRP A 207 9.16 14.66 24.68
CA TRP A 207 10.26 15.60 24.46
C TRP A 207 11.56 14.92 24.01
N ARG A 208 12.28 15.53 23.07
CA ARG A 208 13.64 15.13 22.69
C ARG A 208 14.59 16.33 22.82
N ASP A 209 15.85 16.09 23.17
CA ASP A 209 16.84 17.17 23.40
C ASP A 209 16.98 18.16 22.22
N GLY A 210 16.82 17.68 20.99
CA GLY A 210 16.85 18.50 19.78
C GLY A 210 15.68 19.49 19.63
N ASP A 211 14.61 19.34 20.41
CA ASP A 211 13.42 20.21 20.34
C ASP A 211 13.70 21.61 20.91
N THR A 212 14.79 21.78 21.67
CA THR A 212 15.32 23.09 22.08
C THR A 212 15.67 24.01 20.91
N LEU A 213 15.85 23.46 19.70
CA LEU A 213 15.99 24.25 18.48
C LEU A 213 14.75 25.13 18.25
N TYR A 214 13.56 24.61 18.54
CA TYR A 214 12.26 25.25 18.33
C TYR A 214 11.70 25.88 19.61
N TYR A 215 11.88 25.23 20.77
CA TYR A 215 11.31 25.67 22.05
C TYR A 215 12.42 25.99 23.06
N LYS A 216 12.78 27.28 23.15
CA LYS A 216 13.96 27.73 23.91
C LYS A 216 13.82 27.54 25.41
N LYS A 217 12.59 27.48 25.92
CA LYS A 217 12.30 27.20 27.34
C LYS A 217 12.22 25.70 27.65
N GLY A 218 12.57 24.84 26.69
CA GLY A 218 12.57 23.38 26.87
C GLY A 218 11.15 22.81 26.92
N VAL A 219 10.99 21.73 27.68
CA VAL A 219 9.70 21.04 27.83
C VAL A 219 8.60 21.94 28.43
N ASP A 220 8.98 22.94 29.23
CA ASP A 220 8.03 23.86 29.87
C ASP A 220 7.68 25.07 28.99
N ASP A 221 8.15 25.11 27.74
CA ASP A 221 7.76 26.15 26.80
C ASP A 221 6.23 26.14 26.58
N GLU A 222 5.60 27.31 26.71
CA GLU A 222 4.15 27.49 26.59
C GLU A 222 3.67 27.23 25.16
N ASP A 223 4.55 27.45 24.18
CA ASP A 223 4.24 27.17 22.79
C ASP A 223 4.44 25.68 22.46
N TYR A 224 5.05 24.87 23.33
CA TYR A 224 5.22 23.44 23.07
C TYR A 224 3.99 22.60 23.46
N CYS A 225 3.45 21.84 22.51
CA CYS A 225 2.43 20.82 22.77
C CYS A 225 2.66 19.52 22.01
N VAL A 226 1.94 18.49 22.48
CA VAL A 226 1.91 17.17 21.87
C VAL A 226 0.57 17.00 21.17
N LEU A 227 0.59 16.44 19.96
CA LEU A 227 -0.61 15.96 19.30
C LEU A 227 -0.71 14.44 19.49
N ARG A 228 -1.85 13.95 19.94
CA ARG A 228 -2.18 12.53 19.99
C ARG A 228 -3.21 12.22 18.92
N PHE A 229 -2.82 11.42 17.93
CA PHE A 229 -3.75 10.86 16.96
C PHE A 229 -4.23 9.50 17.45
N THR A 230 -5.55 9.34 17.59
CA THR A 230 -6.18 8.05 17.90
C THR A 230 -6.90 7.52 16.67
N ALA A 231 -6.36 6.47 16.07
CA ALA A 231 -6.91 5.87 14.86
C ALA A 231 -8.18 5.07 15.15
N LYS A 232 -9.13 5.15 14.21
CA LYS A 232 -10.38 4.40 14.18
C LYS A 232 -10.34 3.31 13.13
N SER A 233 -9.91 3.67 11.93
CA SER A 233 -9.79 2.79 10.78
C SER A 233 -8.49 3.06 10.04
N GLY A 234 -8.09 2.12 9.20
CA GLY A 234 -6.98 2.26 8.29
C GLY A 234 -7.27 1.69 6.91
N ARG A 235 -6.48 2.13 5.94
CA ARG A 235 -6.54 1.63 4.56
C ARG A 235 -5.13 1.54 3.98
N LEU A 236 -4.73 0.33 3.63
CA LEU A 236 -3.47 0.06 2.95
C LEU A 236 -3.67 0.11 1.44
N TYR A 237 -2.75 0.74 0.72
CA TYR A 237 -2.70 0.86 -0.74
C TYR A 237 -1.44 0.20 -1.26
N GLU A 238 -1.59 -0.77 -2.16
CA GLU A 238 -0.47 -1.44 -2.83
C GLU A 238 -0.90 -2.15 -4.10
N ASN A 239 0.01 -2.30 -5.07
CA ASN A 239 -0.22 -3.04 -6.32
C ASN A 239 -1.52 -2.60 -7.03
N PHE A 240 -1.81 -1.29 -7.03
CA PHE A 240 -3.05 -0.71 -7.60
C PHE A 240 -4.36 -1.24 -6.97
N SER A 241 -4.28 -1.79 -5.75
CA SER A 241 -5.41 -2.21 -4.94
C SER A 241 -5.38 -1.52 -3.57
N SER A 242 -6.47 -1.68 -2.81
CA SER A 242 -6.53 -1.19 -1.43
C SER A 242 -7.37 -2.10 -0.55
N VAL A 243 -7.00 -2.18 0.73
CA VAL A 243 -7.73 -2.96 1.74
C VAL A 243 -7.94 -2.09 2.97
N SER A 244 -9.20 -1.97 3.40
CA SER A 244 -9.57 -1.29 4.64
C SER A 244 -9.55 -2.25 5.82
N PHE A 245 -9.24 -1.75 7.00
CA PHE A 245 -9.20 -2.50 8.26
C PHE A 245 -9.60 -1.62 9.45
N GLU A 246 -10.10 -2.25 10.51
CA GLU A 246 -10.45 -1.59 11.78
C GLU A 246 -9.24 -1.57 12.73
N ILE A 247 -9.19 -0.64 13.68
CA ILE A 247 -8.05 -0.47 14.60
C ILE A 247 -8.30 -1.05 15.99
#